data_AF-A0A1Y3SJP2-F1
#
_entry.id   AF-A0A1Y3SJP2-F1
#
_cell.length_a   1.000
_cell.length_b   1.000
_cell.length_c   1.000
_cell.angle_alpha   90.00
_cell.angle_beta   90.00
_cell.angle_gamma   90.00
#
_symmetry.space_group_name_H-M   'P 1'
#
loop_
_entity.id
_entity.type
_entity.pdbx_description
1 polymer ?
#
loop_
_entity_poly.entity_id
_entity_poly.type
_entity_poly.pdbx_seq_one_letter_code
_entity_poly.pdbx_strand_id
1 'polypeptide(L)'
;TQEQTKAPTCTQMGQTTYTATFNPDWAVAQTLTLTDVEPTGHAWAKTTYTWAEDGSSCTASRVCENDATHEETATAVITQEQTKAPTCTQAGQTTYTATFSEDWAATQTLTLDNVAMLPHSYGETWKWDTTHHFHVCEGCGAKADAATHAFQWVTDSQAGKKYQECTICGYQLTPEPLPTPSVTPAPTPAPTAEPKPVPPTGDSHEILLWVALLVLCAGVLPIVYVQKRKMK
;
A
#
# COMPACT_ATOMS: atom_id res chain seq x y z
N THR A 1 -11.98 -69.73 -42.23
CA THR A 1 -11.20 -68.49 -42.06
C THR A 1 -11.90 -67.62 -41.03
N GLN A 2 -11.21 -66.60 -40.51
CA GLN A 2 -11.84 -65.58 -39.68
C GLN A 2 -11.45 -64.21 -40.22
N GLU A 3 -12.36 -63.25 -40.11
CA GLU A 3 -12.15 -61.87 -40.52
C GLU A 3 -12.81 -60.94 -39.51
N GLN A 4 -12.12 -59.87 -39.13
CA GLN A 4 -12.71 -58.84 -38.28
C GLN A 4 -13.63 -57.97 -39.13
N THR A 5 -14.94 -58.05 -38.87
CA THR A 5 -15.96 -57.36 -39.67
C THR A 5 -16.41 -56.05 -39.03
N LYS A 6 -16.17 -55.85 -37.72
CA LYS A 6 -16.33 -54.57 -37.03
C LYS A 6 -15.16 -54.34 -36.07
N ALA A 7 -14.48 -53.20 -36.20
CA ALA A 7 -13.47 -52.80 -35.23
C ALA A 7 -14.11 -52.51 -33.85
N PRO A 8 -13.46 -52.87 -32.73
CA PRO A 8 -13.87 -52.38 -31.42
C PRO A 8 -13.74 -50.86 -31.35
N THR A 9 -14.51 -50.25 -30.46
CA THR A 9 -14.32 -48.86 -30.03
C THR A 9 -13.79 -48.84 -28.59
N CYS A 10 -13.66 -47.66 -28.00
CA CYS A 10 -13.25 -47.53 -26.60
C CYS A 10 -14.22 -48.21 -25.62
N THR A 11 -15.51 -48.32 -25.94
CA THR A 11 -16.54 -48.92 -25.05
C THR A 11 -17.28 -50.11 -25.66
N GLN A 12 -17.37 -50.19 -26.99
CA GLN A 12 -18.06 -51.28 -27.68
C GLN A 12 -17.08 -52.33 -28.18
N MET A 13 -17.40 -53.59 -27.91
CA MET A 13 -16.71 -54.73 -28.51
C MET A 13 -16.80 -54.71 -30.03
N GLY A 14 -15.74 -55.20 -30.68
CA GLY A 14 -15.71 -55.46 -32.12
C GLY A 14 -16.36 -56.81 -32.46
N GLN A 15 -16.45 -57.11 -33.75
CA GLN A 15 -17.04 -58.35 -34.25
C GLN A 15 -16.08 -59.09 -35.18
N THR A 16 -16.08 -60.41 -35.05
CA THR A 16 -15.36 -61.35 -35.92
C THR A 16 -16.35 -62.25 -36.63
N THR A 17 -16.21 -62.39 -37.94
CA THR A 17 -16.97 -63.37 -38.74
C THR A 17 -16.10 -64.58 -39.05
N TYR A 18 -16.58 -65.74 -38.64
CA TYR A 18 -15.97 -67.05 -38.87
C TYR A 18 -16.64 -67.72 -40.07
N THR A 19 -15.85 -68.07 -41.08
CA THR A 19 -16.33 -68.73 -42.30
C THR A 19 -15.81 -70.17 -42.37
N ALA A 20 -16.72 -71.13 -42.38
CA ALA A 20 -16.42 -72.54 -42.62
C ALA A 20 -16.66 -72.88 -44.10
N THR A 21 -15.61 -73.29 -44.80
CA THR A 21 -15.66 -73.75 -46.19
C THR A 21 -15.42 -75.25 -46.24
N PHE A 22 -16.11 -75.95 -47.13
CA PHE A 22 -16.07 -77.40 -47.23
C PHE A 22 -15.52 -77.81 -48.59
N ASN A 23 -14.69 -78.85 -48.63
CA ASN A 23 -14.10 -79.38 -49.87
C ASN A 23 -15.11 -79.93 -50.89
N PRO A 24 -16.21 -80.62 -50.51
CA PRO A 24 -17.21 -81.01 -51.49
C PRO A 24 -17.93 -79.79 -52.08
N ASP A 25 -18.12 -79.83 -53.39
CA ASP A 25 -18.78 -78.82 -54.22
C ASP A 25 -20.29 -78.68 -53.93
N TRP A 26 -20.92 -79.69 -53.33
CA TRP A 26 -22.31 -79.62 -52.86
C TRP A 26 -22.47 -78.83 -51.55
N ALA A 27 -21.39 -78.60 -50.79
CA ALA A 27 -21.47 -78.00 -49.47
C ALA A 27 -21.30 -76.48 -49.52
N VAL A 28 -22.34 -75.77 -49.06
CA VAL A 28 -22.35 -74.30 -49.01
C VAL A 28 -21.59 -73.81 -47.77
N ALA A 29 -20.72 -72.81 -47.96
CA ALA A 29 -20.01 -72.18 -46.86
C ALA A 29 -20.98 -71.61 -45.81
N GLN A 30 -20.61 -71.72 -44.53
CA GLN A 30 -21.40 -71.20 -43.41
C GLN A 30 -20.62 -70.08 -42.71
N THR A 31 -21.35 -69.08 -42.21
CA THR A 31 -20.75 -67.94 -41.50
C THR A 31 -21.39 -67.75 -40.13
N LEU A 32 -20.57 -67.49 -39.10
CA LEU A 32 -21.00 -67.10 -37.76
C LEU A 32 -20.31 -65.79 -37.39
N THR A 33 -21.06 -64.77 -37.01
CA THR A 33 -20.48 -63.50 -36.53
C THR A 33 -20.66 -63.41 -35.02
N LEU A 34 -19.55 -63.22 -34.31
CA LEU A 34 -19.52 -63.09 -32.85
C LEU A 34 -19.01 -61.71 -32.45
N THR A 35 -19.48 -61.23 -31.31
CA THR A 35 -18.97 -60.03 -30.65
C THR A 35 -17.92 -60.48 -29.63
N ASP A 36 -16.69 -60.71 -30.09
CA ASP A 36 -15.62 -61.39 -29.34
C ASP A 36 -14.28 -60.63 -29.35
N VAL A 37 -14.26 -59.39 -29.85
CA VAL A 37 -13.10 -58.51 -29.77
C VAL A 37 -13.35 -57.50 -28.66
N GLU A 38 -12.55 -57.54 -27.61
CA GLU A 38 -12.68 -56.62 -26.47
C GLU A 38 -12.56 -55.15 -26.88
N PRO A 39 -13.23 -54.22 -26.17
CA PRO A 39 -13.09 -52.79 -26.41
C PRO A 39 -11.63 -52.33 -26.24
N THR A 40 -11.22 -51.29 -26.95
CA THR A 40 -9.84 -50.77 -26.86
C THR A 40 -9.55 -50.06 -25.54
N GLY A 41 -10.59 -49.71 -24.78
CA GLY A 41 -10.48 -48.83 -23.62
C GLY A 41 -10.17 -47.38 -23.98
N HIS A 42 -10.09 -46.55 -22.94
CA HIS A 42 -9.79 -45.13 -23.08
C HIS A 42 -8.30 -44.84 -22.94
N ALA A 43 -7.77 -44.04 -23.86
CA ALA A 43 -6.52 -43.32 -23.69
C ALA A 43 -6.88 -41.84 -23.50
N TRP A 44 -7.02 -41.39 -22.26
CA TRP A 44 -7.46 -40.02 -21.97
C TRP A 44 -6.32 -39.03 -22.19
N ALA A 45 -6.60 -37.98 -22.97
CA ALA A 45 -5.71 -36.83 -23.08
C ALA A 45 -5.61 -36.07 -21.74
N LYS A 46 -4.65 -35.15 -21.66
CA LYS A 46 -4.48 -34.29 -20.48
C LYS A 46 -5.75 -33.46 -20.21
N THR A 47 -6.22 -33.49 -18.97
CA THR A 47 -7.34 -32.67 -18.50
C THR A 47 -7.07 -31.18 -18.68
N THR A 48 -8.04 -30.48 -19.24
CA THR A 48 -8.05 -29.01 -19.39
C THR A 48 -9.05 -28.41 -18.41
N TYR A 49 -8.71 -27.25 -17.82
CA TYR A 49 -9.56 -26.54 -16.87
C TYR A 49 -9.90 -25.16 -17.42
N THR A 50 -11.16 -24.77 -17.31
CA THR A 50 -11.67 -23.48 -17.76
C THR A 50 -12.42 -22.80 -16.63
N TRP A 51 -11.92 -21.64 -16.21
CA TRP A 51 -12.52 -20.81 -15.17
C TRP A 51 -13.36 -19.69 -15.79
N ALA A 52 -14.46 -19.33 -15.12
CA ALA A 52 -15.09 -18.03 -15.35
C ALA A 52 -14.18 -16.89 -14.87
N GLU A 53 -14.26 -15.73 -15.51
CA GLU A 53 -13.41 -14.57 -15.24
C GLU A 53 -13.54 -14.07 -13.79
N ASP A 54 -14.73 -14.20 -13.20
CA ASP A 54 -15.04 -13.83 -11.82
C ASP A 54 -14.72 -14.94 -10.80
N GLY A 55 -14.21 -16.10 -11.25
CA GLY A 55 -13.92 -17.26 -10.42
C GLY A 55 -15.16 -18.03 -9.94
N SER A 56 -16.37 -17.65 -10.37
CA SER A 56 -17.62 -18.25 -9.88
C SER A 56 -17.84 -19.71 -10.31
N SER A 57 -17.13 -20.17 -11.34
CA SER A 57 -17.22 -21.54 -11.87
C SER A 57 -15.92 -22.01 -12.49
N CYS A 58 -15.74 -23.34 -12.50
CA CYS A 58 -14.65 -24.02 -13.17
C CYS A 58 -15.14 -25.33 -13.78
N THR A 59 -14.76 -25.60 -15.02
CA THR A 59 -15.07 -26.84 -15.74
C THR A 59 -13.77 -27.57 -16.07
N ALA A 60 -13.71 -28.86 -15.74
CA ALA A 60 -12.66 -29.77 -16.18
C ALA A 60 -13.16 -30.56 -17.40
N SER A 61 -12.33 -30.73 -18.42
CA SER A 61 -12.66 -31.49 -19.64
C SER A 61 -11.50 -32.38 -20.06
N ARG A 62 -11.81 -33.60 -20.53
CA ARG A 62 -10.85 -34.52 -21.15
C ARG A 62 -11.49 -35.22 -22.34
N VAL A 63 -10.66 -35.62 -23.31
CA VAL A 63 -11.08 -36.29 -24.55
C VAL A 63 -10.27 -37.56 -24.73
N CYS A 64 -10.91 -38.61 -25.24
CA CYS A 64 -10.23 -39.86 -25.56
C CYS A 64 -9.40 -39.71 -26.84
N GLU A 65 -8.11 -40.00 -26.80
CA GLU A 65 -7.22 -39.94 -27.97
C GLU A 65 -7.57 -41.01 -29.02
N ASN A 66 -8.18 -42.12 -28.59
CA ASN A 66 -8.66 -43.18 -29.48
C ASN A 66 -9.99 -42.82 -30.15
N ASP A 67 -10.74 -41.86 -29.61
CA ASP A 67 -12.05 -41.45 -30.10
C ASP A 67 -12.36 -40.00 -29.68
N ALA A 68 -12.13 -39.06 -30.59
CA ALA A 68 -12.33 -37.64 -30.33
C ALA A 68 -13.79 -37.26 -30.04
N THR A 69 -14.77 -38.13 -30.33
CA THR A 69 -16.18 -37.88 -30.00
C THR A 69 -16.50 -38.24 -28.55
N HIS A 70 -15.62 -38.99 -27.90
CA HIS A 70 -15.77 -39.37 -26.51
C HIS A 70 -15.10 -38.34 -25.61
N GLU A 71 -15.93 -37.43 -25.10
CA GLU A 71 -15.54 -36.36 -24.21
C GLU A 71 -16.20 -36.54 -22.84
N GLU A 72 -15.46 -36.20 -21.79
CA GLU A 72 -15.98 -36.10 -20.44
C GLU A 72 -15.77 -34.69 -19.91
N THR A 73 -16.80 -34.19 -19.23
CA THR A 73 -16.76 -32.88 -18.58
C THR A 73 -17.25 -33.01 -17.14
N ALA A 74 -16.64 -32.24 -16.25
CA ALA A 74 -17.03 -32.16 -14.85
C ALA A 74 -17.11 -30.69 -14.43
N THR A 75 -18.17 -30.34 -13.71
CA THR A 75 -18.33 -29.00 -13.12
C THR A 75 -17.86 -29.04 -11.68
N ALA A 76 -17.06 -28.06 -11.29
CA ALA A 76 -16.57 -27.95 -9.92
C ALA A 76 -17.62 -27.42 -8.95
N VAL A 77 -17.51 -27.82 -7.69
CA VAL A 77 -18.03 -27.06 -6.55
C VAL A 77 -16.99 -26.00 -6.18
N ILE A 78 -17.42 -24.73 -6.09
CA ILE A 78 -16.54 -23.61 -5.78
C ILE A 78 -16.71 -23.20 -4.32
N THR A 79 -15.59 -23.05 -3.63
CA THR A 79 -15.50 -22.32 -2.36
C THR A 79 -14.58 -21.11 -2.54
N GLN A 80 -14.77 -20.07 -1.73
CA GLN A 80 -13.96 -18.85 -1.81
C GLN A 80 -13.61 -18.32 -0.43
N GLU A 81 -12.44 -17.68 -0.34
CA GLU A 81 -11.96 -17.02 0.88
C GLU A 81 -11.18 -15.76 0.51
N GLN A 82 -11.41 -14.66 1.25
CA GLN A 82 -10.59 -13.47 1.13
C GLN A 82 -9.22 -13.73 1.76
N THR A 83 -8.19 -13.89 0.93
CA THR A 83 -6.82 -14.23 1.38
C THR A 83 -5.95 -13.01 1.61
N LYS A 84 -6.34 -11.83 1.10
CA LYS A 84 -5.65 -10.56 1.36
C LYS A 84 -6.65 -9.43 1.54
N ALA A 85 -6.58 -8.70 2.65
CA ALA A 85 -7.39 -7.51 2.87
C ALA A 85 -6.97 -6.36 1.94
N PRO A 86 -7.90 -5.53 1.46
CA PRO A 86 -7.58 -4.35 0.67
C PRO A 86 -6.91 -3.26 1.52
N THR A 87 -6.15 -2.39 0.86
CA THR A 87 -5.64 -1.14 1.43
C THR A 87 -6.09 0.04 0.57
N CYS A 88 -5.72 1.27 0.96
CA CYS A 88 -5.97 2.45 0.12
C CYS A 88 -5.02 2.58 -1.08
N THR A 89 -4.12 1.63 -1.29
CA THR A 89 -3.18 1.62 -2.41
C THR A 89 -3.15 0.30 -3.18
N GLN A 90 -3.83 -0.73 -2.69
CA GLN A 90 -3.86 -2.07 -3.28
C GLN A 90 -5.23 -2.70 -3.08
N ALA A 91 -5.78 -3.30 -4.14
CA ALA A 91 -6.95 -4.15 -4.03
C ALA A 91 -6.66 -5.34 -3.12
N GLY A 92 -7.70 -5.85 -2.46
CA GLY A 92 -7.64 -7.10 -1.73
C GLY A 92 -7.82 -8.28 -2.67
N GLN A 93 -7.50 -9.48 -2.18
CA GLN A 93 -7.54 -10.71 -2.95
C GLN A 93 -8.54 -11.69 -2.38
N THR A 94 -9.20 -12.40 -3.29
CA THR A 94 -10.03 -13.58 -3.00
C THR A 94 -9.43 -14.78 -3.73
N THR A 95 -9.28 -15.89 -3.01
CA THR A 95 -8.87 -17.17 -3.58
C THR A 95 -10.09 -18.08 -3.68
N TYR A 96 -10.30 -18.60 -4.89
CA TYR A 96 -11.32 -19.57 -5.25
C TYR A 96 -10.70 -20.96 -5.31
N THR A 97 -11.39 -21.95 -4.76
CA THR A 97 -10.99 -23.35 -4.80
C THR A 97 -12.08 -24.15 -5.51
N ALA A 98 -11.71 -24.81 -6.60
CA ALA A 98 -12.58 -25.69 -7.36
C ALA A 98 -12.29 -27.15 -6.98
N THR A 99 -13.28 -27.82 -6.42
CA THR A 99 -13.23 -29.27 -6.14
C THR A 99 -14.19 -30.01 -7.06
N PHE A 100 -13.76 -31.20 -7.50
CA PHE A 100 -14.52 -32.04 -8.41
C PHE A 100 -14.90 -33.35 -7.70
N SER A 101 -16.07 -33.89 -8.02
CA SER A 101 -16.48 -35.23 -7.54
C SER A 101 -15.79 -36.35 -8.30
N GLU A 102 -15.34 -36.05 -9.52
CA GLU A 102 -14.64 -37.00 -10.37
C GLU A 102 -13.17 -37.15 -9.96
N ASP A 103 -12.71 -38.40 -9.81
CA ASP A 103 -11.36 -38.73 -9.36
C ASP A 103 -10.26 -38.32 -10.36
N TRP A 104 -10.62 -38.20 -11.64
CA TRP A 104 -9.71 -37.78 -12.70
C TRP A 104 -9.49 -36.26 -12.79
N ALA A 105 -10.33 -35.47 -12.10
CA ALA A 105 -10.24 -34.02 -12.09
C ALA A 105 -9.58 -33.56 -10.78
N ALA A 106 -8.40 -32.94 -10.89
CA ALA A 106 -7.67 -32.44 -9.74
C ALA A 106 -8.22 -31.10 -9.26
N THR A 107 -8.20 -30.88 -7.94
CA THR A 107 -8.52 -29.58 -7.33
C THR A 107 -7.71 -28.44 -7.97
N GLN A 108 -8.37 -27.33 -8.29
CA GLN A 108 -7.74 -26.14 -8.85
C GLN A 108 -7.94 -24.94 -7.93
N THR A 109 -7.03 -23.96 -8.03
CA THR A 109 -7.16 -22.67 -7.34
C THR A 109 -6.99 -21.50 -8.31
N LEU A 110 -7.72 -20.42 -8.05
CA LEU A 110 -7.63 -19.14 -8.78
C LEU A 110 -7.66 -18.00 -7.76
N THR A 111 -6.72 -17.06 -7.85
CA THR A 111 -6.70 -15.87 -6.97
C THR A 111 -6.92 -14.61 -7.80
N LEU A 112 -7.88 -13.78 -7.39
CA LEU A 112 -8.25 -12.55 -8.08
C LEU A 112 -8.11 -11.34 -7.15
N ASP A 113 -7.61 -10.22 -7.67
CA ASP A 113 -7.57 -8.91 -7.01
C ASP A 113 -8.94 -8.19 -7.07
N ASN A 114 -10.00 -8.87 -6.63
CA ASN A 114 -11.39 -8.44 -6.84
C ASN A 114 -12.06 -7.76 -5.64
N VAL A 115 -11.31 -7.49 -4.57
CA VAL A 115 -11.82 -6.73 -3.43
C VAL A 115 -11.38 -5.28 -3.57
N ALA A 116 -12.35 -4.38 -3.68
CA ALA A 116 -12.09 -2.96 -3.92
C ALA A 116 -11.14 -2.34 -2.89
N MET A 117 -10.30 -1.41 -3.35
CA MET A 117 -9.44 -0.61 -2.48
C MET A 117 -10.26 0.17 -1.45
N LEU A 118 -9.66 0.37 -0.28
CA LEU A 118 -10.24 1.26 0.72
C LEU A 118 -10.09 2.73 0.29
N PRO A 119 -11.02 3.61 0.65
CA PRO A 119 -10.82 5.04 0.44
C PRO A 119 -9.61 5.53 1.25
N HIS A 120 -8.96 6.59 0.79
CA HIS A 120 -7.96 7.29 1.59
C HIS A 120 -8.61 7.90 2.83
N SER A 121 -7.99 7.71 3.99
CA SER A 121 -8.39 8.34 5.26
C SER A 121 -7.44 9.48 5.55
N TYR A 122 -7.82 10.70 5.16
CA TYR A 122 -7.05 11.91 5.41
C TYR A 122 -7.37 12.48 6.80
N GLY A 123 -6.34 12.79 7.59
CA GLY A 123 -6.52 13.46 8.88
C GLY A 123 -6.89 14.94 8.71
N GLU A 124 -7.60 15.52 9.68
CA GLU A 124 -8.06 16.93 9.66
C GLU A 124 -6.94 17.94 9.96
N THR A 125 -5.81 17.48 10.49
CA THR A 125 -4.68 18.36 10.81
C THR A 125 -3.84 18.61 9.58
N TRP A 126 -3.73 19.89 9.19
CA TRP A 126 -2.81 20.32 8.15
C TRP A 126 -1.36 19.93 8.47
N LYS A 127 -0.71 19.31 7.50
CA LYS A 127 0.75 19.17 7.45
C LYS A 127 1.31 20.24 6.53
N TRP A 128 2.60 20.53 6.67
CA TRP A 128 3.26 21.52 5.84
C TRP A 128 4.71 21.14 5.55
N ASP A 129 5.19 21.66 4.43
CA ASP A 129 6.60 21.81 4.14
C ASP A 129 6.91 23.30 3.88
N THR A 130 8.09 23.63 3.37
CA THR A 130 8.48 25.02 3.11
C THR A 130 7.62 25.71 2.04
N THR A 131 6.94 24.94 1.18
CA THR A 131 6.25 25.47 0.00
C THR A 131 4.73 25.31 0.10
N HIS A 132 4.24 24.19 0.65
CA HIS A 132 2.83 23.84 0.69
C HIS A 132 2.34 23.42 2.07
N HIS A 133 1.05 23.58 2.29
CA HIS A 133 0.29 22.83 3.29
C HIS A 133 -0.59 21.78 2.58
N PHE A 134 -0.82 20.63 3.23
CA PHE A 134 -1.55 19.49 2.66
C PHE A 134 -2.11 18.59 3.78
N HIS A 135 -3.16 17.83 3.48
CA HIS A 135 -3.59 16.70 4.30
C HIS A 135 -2.81 15.44 3.92
N VAL A 136 -2.69 14.51 4.86
CA VAL A 136 -1.97 13.26 4.66
C VAL A 136 -2.89 12.09 4.99
N CYS A 137 -2.96 11.12 4.07
CA CYS A 137 -3.65 9.87 4.31
C CYS A 137 -2.89 9.08 5.38
N GLU A 138 -3.55 8.72 6.47
CA GLU A 138 -2.92 8.03 7.61
C GLU A 138 -2.42 6.63 7.24
N GLY A 139 -3.10 5.97 6.30
CA GLY A 139 -2.73 4.61 5.86
C GLY A 139 -1.55 4.53 4.89
N CYS A 140 -1.35 5.52 4.00
CA CYS A 140 -0.35 5.41 2.92
C CYS A 140 0.56 6.62 2.74
N GLY A 141 0.31 7.73 3.45
CA GLY A 141 1.09 8.95 3.32
C GLY A 141 0.80 9.78 2.06
N ALA A 142 -0.18 9.38 1.23
CA ALA A 142 -0.61 10.19 0.09
C ALA A 142 -1.02 11.58 0.56
N LYS A 143 -0.61 12.61 -0.18
CA LYS A 143 -0.95 14.00 0.10
C LYS A 143 -2.21 14.39 -0.67
N ALA A 144 -3.09 15.15 -0.03
CA ALA A 144 -4.25 15.78 -0.66
C ALA A 144 -4.31 17.27 -0.29
N ASP A 145 -5.11 18.02 -1.03
CA ASP A 145 -5.36 19.45 -0.79
C ASP A 145 -4.09 20.30 -0.70
N ALA A 146 -3.05 19.90 -1.46
CA ALA A 146 -1.78 20.61 -1.46
C ALA A 146 -1.96 22.03 -2.03
N ALA A 147 -1.68 23.04 -1.22
CA ALA A 147 -1.77 24.44 -1.60
C ALA A 147 -0.58 25.23 -1.04
N THR A 148 -0.14 26.26 -1.76
CA THR A 148 0.94 27.14 -1.31
C THR A 148 0.51 27.95 -0.09
N HIS A 149 1.47 28.31 0.77
CA HIS A 149 1.17 29.12 1.96
C HIS A 149 0.62 30.50 1.64
N ALA A 150 -0.42 30.90 2.37
CA ALA A 150 -0.93 32.27 2.41
C ALA A 150 -0.49 32.91 3.74
N PHE A 151 0.56 33.72 3.69
CA PHE A 151 1.20 34.28 4.88
C PHE A 151 0.61 35.63 5.31
N GLN A 152 0.48 35.82 6.61
CA GLN A 152 0.20 37.11 7.23
C GLN A 152 1.23 37.44 8.31
N TRP A 153 1.45 38.74 8.54
CA TRP A 153 2.39 39.23 9.54
C TRP A 153 1.79 39.18 10.94
N VAL A 154 2.53 38.59 11.88
CA VAL A 154 2.22 38.54 13.31
C VAL A 154 3.33 39.27 14.08
N THR A 155 2.94 40.08 15.07
CA THR A 155 3.87 40.79 15.96
C THR A 155 3.78 40.21 17.37
N ASP A 156 4.91 39.74 17.88
CA ASP A 156 5.07 39.30 19.26
C ASP A 156 5.84 40.40 20.04
N SER A 157 5.08 41.29 20.67
CA SER A 157 5.62 42.40 21.46
C SER A 157 6.32 41.92 22.74
N GLN A 158 6.01 40.73 23.26
CA GLN A 158 6.68 40.18 24.45
C GLN A 158 8.08 39.66 24.09
N ALA A 159 8.19 38.97 22.95
CA ALA A 159 9.47 38.46 22.46
C ALA A 159 10.30 39.52 21.71
N GLY A 160 9.72 40.69 21.40
CA GLY A 160 10.37 41.73 20.60
C GLY A 160 10.61 41.30 19.15
N LYS A 161 9.75 40.45 18.59
CA LYS A 161 9.90 39.85 17.25
C LYS A 161 8.63 40.00 16.41
N LYS A 162 8.78 39.91 15.09
CA LYS A 162 7.67 39.71 14.13
C LYS A 162 7.97 38.49 13.26
N TYR A 163 6.93 37.80 12.80
CA TYR A 163 7.07 36.66 11.89
C TYR A 163 5.89 36.60 10.92
N GLN A 164 6.05 35.81 9.86
CA GLN A 164 4.95 35.48 8.96
C GLN A 164 4.42 34.09 9.30
N GLU A 165 3.11 33.97 9.41
CA GLU A 165 2.40 32.72 9.70
C GLU A 165 1.36 32.42 8.62
N CYS A 166 1.27 31.16 8.21
CA CYS A 166 0.27 30.70 7.25
C CYS A 166 -1.12 30.69 7.91
N THR A 167 -2.08 31.39 7.33
CA THR A 167 -3.42 31.54 7.90
C THR A 167 -4.26 30.25 7.90
N ILE A 168 -3.80 29.22 7.20
CA ILE A 168 -4.51 27.93 7.07
C ILE A 168 -3.92 26.88 8.00
N CYS A 169 -2.60 26.69 7.97
CA CYS A 169 -1.93 25.60 8.70
C CYS A 169 -1.11 26.05 9.92
N GLY A 170 -0.92 27.36 10.14
CA GLY A 170 -0.09 27.87 11.23
C GLY A 170 1.42 27.70 11.03
N TYR A 171 1.89 27.37 9.81
CA TYR A 171 3.31 27.31 9.54
C TYR A 171 3.95 28.71 9.66
N GLN A 172 4.99 28.82 10.48
CA GLN A 172 5.70 30.07 10.74
C GLN A 172 7.05 30.09 10.04
N LEU A 173 7.33 31.18 9.34
CA LEU A 173 8.66 31.48 8.84
C LEU A 173 9.58 31.93 9.97
N THR A 174 10.89 31.98 9.71
CA THR A 174 11.89 32.42 10.68
C THR A 174 11.55 33.82 11.22
N PRO A 175 11.41 33.99 12.55
CA PRO A 175 11.10 35.30 13.13
C PRO A 175 12.22 36.31 12.96
N GLU A 176 11.84 37.56 12.70
CA GLU A 176 12.72 38.72 12.60
C GLU A 176 12.62 39.58 13.87
N PRO A 177 13.70 40.24 14.32
CA PRO A 177 13.60 41.21 15.40
C PRO A 177 12.71 42.39 15.00
N LEU A 178 12.00 42.99 15.96
CA LEU A 178 11.25 44.22 15.71
C LEU A 178 12.21 45.35 15.35
N PRO A 179 11.81 46.26 14.43
CA PRO A 179 12.61 47.43 14.14
C PRO A 179 12.80 48.22 15.44
N THR A 180 14.04 48.46 15.82
CA THR A 180 14.34 49.46 16.86
C THR A 180 13.75 50.78 16.38
N PRO A 181 12.99 51.51 17.23
CA PRO A 181 12.54 52.84 16.86
C PRO A 181 13.80 53.63 16.51
N SER A 182 13.90 54.03 15.24
CA SER A 182 14.96 54.93 14.82
C SER A 182 14.79 56.18 15.67
N VAL A 183 15.69 56.40 16.62
CA VAL A 183 15.82 57.72 17.24
C VAL A 183 16.16 58.66 16.10
N THR A 184 15.15 59.36 15.59
CA THR A 184 15.37 60.56 14.80
C THR A 184 16.33 61.40 15.63
N PRO A 185 17.56 61.68 15.18
CA PRO A 185 18.40 62.62 15.90
C PRO A 185 17.59 63.89 16.04
N ALA A 186 17.36 64.31 17.28
CA ALA A 186 16.68 65.56 17.58
C ALA A 186 17.31 66.66 16.70
N PRO A 187 16.51 67.58 16.09
CA PRO A 187 17.08 68.64 15.28
C PRO A 187 18.15 69.35 16.11
N THR A 188 19.37 69.37 15.57
CA THR A 188 20.49 70.11 16.12
C THR A 188 20.03 71.54 16.45
N PRO A 189 20.09 71.99 17.72
CA PRO A 189 19.78 73.37 18.01
C PRO A 189 20.79 74.27 17.28
N ALA A 190 20.25 75.25 16.54
CA ALA A 190 21.02 76.25 15.82
C ALA A 190 21.98 77.00 16.76
N PRO A 191 23.16 77.44 16.27
CA PRO A 191 24.17 78.08 17.11
C PRO A 191 23.61 79.38 17.70
N THR A 192 23.39 79.38 19.01
CA THR A 192 23.07 80.60 19.77
C THR A 192 24.37 81.14 20.35
N ALA A 193 24.54 82.44 20.18
CA ALA A 193 25.73 83.21 20.51
C ALA A 193 26.19 83.04 21.97
N GLU A 194 27.51 83.04 22.11
CA GLU A 194 28.29 83.09 23.35
C GLU A 194 27.92 84.29 24.24
N PRO A 195 27.77 84.07 25.57
CA PRO A 195 28.13 85.08 26.56
C PRO A 195 29.30 84.65 27.44
N LYS A 196 30.10 85.66 27.79
CA LYS A 196 31.37 85.70 28.56
C LYS A 196 31.43 84.91 29.89
N PRO A 197 32.65 84.60 30.39
CA PRO A 197 32.89 83.74 31.54
C PRO A 197 32.80 84.48 32.88
N VAL A 198 32.45 83.73 33.94
CA VAL A 198 32.41 84.14 35.36
C VAL A 198 33.02 82.99 36.20
N PRO A 199 33.76 83.25 37.31
CA PRO A 199 34.88 82.43 37.79
C PRO A 199 34.51 81.30 38.78
N PRO A 200 35.45 80.41 39.17
CA PRO A 200 35.14 79.13 39.79
C PRO A 200 35.14 79.16 41.32
N THR A 201 34.24 78.37 41.90
CA THR A 201 34.25 77.85 43.28
C THR A 201 33.75 76.42 43.15
N GLY A 202 34.45 75.35 43.52
CA GLY A 202 35.41 75.18 44.59
C GLY A 202 35.01 73.88 45.29
N ASP A 203 35.90 72.90 45.22
CA ASP A 203 36.10 71.79 46.15
C ASP A 203 35.15 70.58 46.11
N SER A 204 35.54 69.68 45.20
CA SER A 204 35.44 68.23 45.28
C SER A 204 36.25 67.66 46.45
N HIS A 205 35.60 67.26 47.55
CA HIS A 205 36.27 66.45 48.58
C HIS A 205 35.41 65.46 49.41
N GLU A 206 34.12 65.24 49.10
CA GLU A 206 33.24 64.44 49.98
C GLU A 206 32.56 63.22 49.32
N ILE A 207 32.90 62.86 48.08
CA ILE A 207 32.32 61.66 47.42
C ILE A 207 33.23 60.43 47.56
N LEU A 208 34.53 60.63 47.80
CA LEU A 208 35.49 59.55 48.05
C LEU A 208 35.37 58.94 49.46
N LEU A 209 34.59 59.56 50.36
CA LEU A 209 34.39 59.10 51.74
C LEU A 209 33.28 58.04 51.90
N TRP A 210 32.46 57.77 50.87
CA TRP A 210 31.38 56.77 50.95
C TRP A 210 31.69 55.42 50.29
N VAL A 211 32.76 55.31 49.48
CA VAL A 211 33.06 54.09 48.71
C VAL A 211 33.90 53.07 49.51
N ALA A 212 34.40 53.43 50.70
CA ALA A 212 35.27 52.58 51.51
C ALA A 212 34.56 51.70 52.58
N LEU A 213 33.22 51.66 52.67
CA LEU A 213 32.52 51.00 53.80
C LEU A 213 31.78 49.67 53.50
N LEU A 214 31.82 49.10 52.29
CA LEU A 214 31.08 47.85 52.03
C LEU A 214 31.88 46.77 51.28
N VAL A 215 33.13 46.55 51.71
CA VAL A 215 33.85 45.28 51.50
C VAL A 215 33.94 44.59 52.85
N LEU A 216 32.98 43.72 53.18
CA LEU A 216 33.09 42.64 54.18
C LEU A 216 31.78 41.83 54.19
N CYS A 217 31.78 40.72 53.45
CA CYS A 217 31.05 39.47 53.76
C CYS A 217 31.36 38.45 52.65
N ALA A 218 32.59 37.94 52.69
CA ALA A 218 32.99 36.75 51.95
C ALA A 218 32.57 35.49 52.72
N GLY A 219 32.27 34.42 51.98
CA GLY A 219 32.06 33.05 52.45
C GLY A 219 30.63 32.56 52.15
N VAL A 220 30.37 31.36 51.62
CA VAL A 220 31.12 30.10 51.55
C VAL A 220 30.44 29.22 50.46
N LEU A 221 31.21 28.52 49.61
CA LEU A 221 30.77 27.35 48.80
C LEU A 221 31.20 26.08 49.55
N PRO A 222 30.50 24.91 49.49
CA PRO A 222 30.67 23.99 48.35
C PRO A 222 29.52 22.98 47.98
N ILE A 223 29.45 22.66 46.68
CA ILE A 223 29.38 21.35 45.95
C ILE A 223 28.33 20.24 46.32
N VAL A 224 27.89 19.54 45.24
CA VAL A 224 27.27 18.18 45.10
C VAL A 224 25.73 18.23 44.98
N TYR A 225 25.07 17.79 43.90
CA TYR A 225 24.95 16.41 43.42
C TYR A 225 24.34 16.34 42.00
N VAL A 226 24.99 15.59 41.11
CA VAL A 226 24.43 15.06 39.86
C VAL A 226 23.56 13.85 40.21
N GLN A 227 22.29 13.80 39.76
CA GLN A 227 21.72 12.66 39.01
C GLN A 227 20.18 12.70 38.90
N LYS A 228 19.72 12.20 37.74
CA LYS A 228 18.38 11.69 37.37
C LYS A 228 17.30 12.70 36.98
N ARG A 229 16.95 12.66 35.69
CA ARG A 229 15.63 12.14 35.25
C ARG A 229 15.67 11.78 33.75
N LYS A 230 15.69 10.48 33.46
CA LYS A 230 15.07 9.92 32.26
C LYS A 230 13.64 9.54 32.66
N MET A 231 12.65 10.10 31.98
CA MET A 231 11.27 9.62 31.76
C MET A 231 10.82 10.35 30.48
N LYS A 232 10.15 9.76 29.51
CA LYS A 232 9.45 8.48 29.38
C LYS A 232 9.39 8.17 27.88
#